data_AF-A0A0G4PER2-F1
#
_entry.id   AF-A0A0G4PER2-F1
#
_cell.length_a   1.000
_cell.length_b   1.000
_cell.length_c   1.000
_cell.angle_alpha   90.00
_cell.angle_beta   90.00
_cell.angle_gamma   90.00
#
_symmetry.space_group_name_H-M   'P 1'
#
loop_
_entity.id
_entity.type
_entity.pdbx_description
1 polymer ?
#
loop_
_entity_poly.entity_id
_entity_poly.type
_entity_poly.pdbx_seq_one_letter_code
_entity_poly.pdbx_strand_id
1 'polypeptide(L)'
;MIQVRPDHFISPLAYLEVGPNGKKFAAPSGIIQSLRCRYKSSPEIIYVVDDDVEDIFGHILQYLHSGDYSVLIPAADSSSHAACEDEIEIATQDLLPLKENYFASHEDIQVHSDNSIFLPHCGDGNHLCKHPKTLLVHARLYDFATRHGLDHLRNVSLNKLYWTLSEFPLDSEKADAIVELLRVANGIGTIYTLMIHYVSLHLKTFIRCSSFISFLEEDHHVSFHLFTLLCESL
;
A
#
# COMPACT_ATOMS: atom_id res chain seq x y z
N MET A 1 -41.67 -25.15 -23.36
CA MET A 1 -40.34 -25.79 -23.34
C MET A 1 -39.42 -24.97 -24.23
N ILE A 2 -38.63 -24.08 -23.66
CA ILE A 2 -37.63 -23.30 -24.39
C ILE A 2 -36.31 -24.06 -24.22
N GLN A 3 -35.79 -24.60 -25.31
CA GLN A 3 -34.48 -25.23 -25.35
C GLN A 3 -33.41 -24.17 -25.13
N VAL A 4 -32.73 -24.24 -23.99
CA VAL A 4 -31.49 -23.51 -23.72
C VAL A 4 -30.38 -24.21 -24.51
N ARG A 5 -29.80 -23.51 -25.50
CA ARG A 5 -28.56 -23.96 -26.16
C ARG A 5 -27.38 -23.75 -25.19
N PRO A 6 -26.54 -24.77 -24.98
CA PRO A 6 -25.34 -24.65 -24.15
C PRO A 6 -24.15 -24.22 -25.03
N ASP A 7 -24.13 -22.96 -25.48
CA ASP A 7 -22.97 -22.43 -26.21
C ASP A 7 -22.39 -21.21 -25.47
N HIS A 8 -21.40 -21.52 -24.62
CA HIS A 8 -20.23 -20.72 -24.25
C HIS A 8 -20.41 -19.20 -24.01
N PHE A 9 -20.65 -18.84 -22.75
CA PHE A 9 -20.35 -17.51 -22.20
C PHE A 9 -18.82 -17.28 -22.19
N ILE A 10 -18.26 -16.88 -23.32
CA ILE A 10 -16.95 -16.18 -23.32
C ILE A 10 -17.30 -14.73 -23.00
N SER A 11 -17.13 -14.32 -21.74
CA SER A 11 -17.21 -12.89 -21.40
C SER A 11 -16.30 -12.12 -22.35
N PRO A 12 -16.81 -11.17 -23.16
CA PRO A 12 -15.98 -10.48 -24.13
C PRO A 12 -14.84 -9.79 -23.40
N LEU A 13 -13.61 -9.96 -23.91
CA LEU A 13 -12.46 -9.21 -23.44
C LEU A 13 -12.75 -7.72 -23.64
N ALA A 14 -12.44 -6.94 -22.62
CA ALA A 14 -12.48 -5.50 -22.67
C ALA A 14 -11.07 -4.97 -22.41
N TYR A 15 -10.76 -3.86 -23.06
CA TYR A 15 -9.46 -3.22 -23.01
C TYR A 15 -9.55 -1.99 -22.12
N LEU A 16 -8.51 -1.77 -21.32
CA LEU A 16 -8.40 -0.59 -20.48
C LEU A 16 -7.18 0.22 -20.88
N GLU A 17 -7.34 1.53 -20.98
CA GLU A 17 -6.27 2.51 -21.10
C GLU A 17 -6.15 3.19 -19.73
N VAL A 18 -5.01 3.01 -19.07
CA VAL A 18 -4.79 3.42 -17.69
C VAL A 18 -3.70 4.46 -17.64
N GLY A 19 -3.92 5.51 -16.85
CA GLY A 19 -2.94 6.52 -16.49
C GLY A 19 -2.49 7.44 -17.63
N PRO A 20 -1.53 8.33 -17.32
CA PRO A 20 -1.12 9.40 -18.21
C PRO A 20 -0.41 8.92 -19.49
N ASN A 21 0.22 7.74 -19.45
CA ASN A 21 0.89 7.14 -20.60
C ASN A 21 -0.06 6.24 -21.42
N GLY A 22 -1.30 6.06 -20.96
CA GLY A 22 -2.30 5.24 -21.65
C GLY A 22 -1.90 3.76 -21.74
N LYS A 23 -1.30 3.23 -20.67
CA LYS A 23 -0.87 1.83 -20.62
C LYS A 23 -2.08 0.91 -20.80
N LYS A 24 -1.94 -0.05 -21.72
CA LYS A 24 -3.04 -0.93 -22.10
C LYS A 24 -3.09 -2.21 -21.26
N PHE A 25 -4.29 -2.52 -20.78
CA PHE A 25 -4.59 -3.77 -20.09
C PHE A 25 -5.78 -4.47 -20.75
N ALA A 26 -5.87 -5.78 -20.57
CA ALA A 26 -7.01 -6.58 -21.05
C ALA A 26 -7.58 -7.40 -19.89
N ALA A 27 -8.90 -7.38 -19.74
CA ALA A 27 -9.59 -8.13 -18.70
C ALA A 27 -10.98 -8.58 -19.19
N PRO A 28 -11.54 -9.67 -18.64
CA PRO A 28 -12.94 -10.02 -18.88
C PRO A 28 -13.88 -8.86 -18.52
N SER A 29 -14.78 -8.48 -19.43
CA SER A 29 -15.70 -7.35 -19.25
C SER A 29 -16.53 -7.40 -17.96
N GLY A 30 -16.88 -8.59 -17.46
CA GLY A 30 -17.60 -8.76 -16.19
C GLY A 30 -16.83 -8.28 -14.95
N ILE A 31 -15.50 -8.24 -15.02
CA ILE A 31 -14.62 -7.81 -13.92
C ILE A 31 -14.53 -6.28 -13.84
N ILE A 32 -14.73 -5.58 -14.96
CA ILE A 32 -14.54 -4.13 -15.07
C ILE A 32 -15.75 -3.33 -14.54
N GLN A 33 -16.93 -3.98 -14.39
CA GLN A 33 -18.17 -3.30 -13.97
C GLN A 33 -18.09 -2.65 -12.58
N SER A 34 -17.15 -3.08 -11.74
CA SER A 34 -16.91 -2.53 -10.40
C SER A 34 -16.02 -1.28 -10.39
N LEU A 35 -15.34 -0.97 -11.50
CA LEU A 35 -14.48 0.20 -11.62
C LEU A 35 -15.25 1.41 -12.15
N ARG A 36 -14.97 2.60 -11.61
CA ARG A 36 -15.46 3.87 -12.15
C ARG A 36 -14.63 4.28 -13.36
N CYS A 37 -14.79 3.59 -14.48
CA CYS A 37 -14.10 3.91 -15.72
C CYS A 37 -14.97 4.77 -16.65
N ARG A 38 -14.32 5.64 -17.45
CA ARG A 38 -14.99 6.32 -18.56
C ARG A 38 -15.00 5.41 -19.79
N TYR A 39 -16.14 5.32 -20.47
CA TYR A 39 -16.24 4.55 -21.71
C TYR A 39 -15.79 5.39 -22.91
N LYS A 40 -14.88 4.84 -23.73
CA LYS A 40 -14.43 5.44 -24.99
C LYS A 40 -14.76 4.44 -26.11
N SER A 41 -15.65 4.83 -27.02
CA SER A 41 -16.29 3.90 -27.97
C SER A 41 -15.40 3.44 -29.14
N SER A 42 -15.62 2.17 -29.57
CA SER A 42 -15.44 1.54 -30.91
C SER A 42 -14.03 1.16 -31.40
N PRO A 43 -13.84 0.06 -32.17
CA PRO A 43 -14.68 -1.13 -32.37
C PRO A 43 -14.51 -2.19 -31.25
N GLU A 44 -13.49 -2.04 -30.41
CA GLU A 44 -13.29 -2.82 -29.18
C GLU A 44 -13.86 -2.04 -27.97
N ILE A 45 -14.32 -2.74 -26.93
CA ILE A 45 -14.81 -2.09 -25.71
C ILE A 45 -13.59 -1.53 -24.96
N ILE A 46 -13.38 -0.21 -25.02
CA ILE A 46 -12.26 0.47 -24.36
C ILE A 46 -12.77 1.30 -23.17
N TYR A 47 -12.22 1.04 -22.00
CA TYR A 47 -12.43 1.80 -20.77
C TYR A 47 -11.20 2.64 -20.45
N VAL A 48 -11.39 3.86 -19.95
CA VAL A 48 -10.30 4.75 -19.54
C VAL A 48 -10.32 4.91 -18.03
N VAL A 49 -9.17 4.67 -17.42
CA VAL A 49 -8.87 4.92 -16.00
C VAL A 49 -7.86 6.05 -15.96
N ASP A 50 -8.28 7.25 -15.58
CA ASP A 50 -7.42 8.45 -15.60
C ASP A 50 -6.41 8.49 -14.46
N ASP A 51 -6.52 7.58 -13.50
CA ASP A 51 -5.64 7.48 -12.34
C ASP A 51 -4.21 7.11 -12.75
N ASP A 52 -3.23 7.79 -12.16
CA ASP A 52 -1.81 7.44 -12.29
C ASP A 52 -1.48 6.21 -11.45
N VAL A 53 -1.90 5.04 -11.95
CA VAL A 53 -1.79 3.74 -11.28
C VAL A 53 -1.28 2.64 -12.21
N GLU A 54 -0.66 3.00 -13.33
CA GLU A 54 -0.20 2.07 -14.38
C GLU A 54 0.74 0.97 -13.88
N ASP A 55 1.52 1.28 -12.85
CA ASP A 55 2.49 0.39 -12.22
C ASP A 55 1.81 -0.60 -11.25
N ILE A 56 0.73 -0.18 -10.57
CA ILE A 56 -0.02 -1.04 -9.64
C ILE A 56 -1.28 -1.67 -10.25
N PHE A 57 -1.68 -1.28 -11.45
CA PHE A 57 -2.97 -1.68 -12.04
C PHE A 57 -3.10 -3.19 -12.23
N GLY A 58 -1.99 -3.90 -12.43
CA GLY A 58 -1.98 -5.36 -12.45
C GLY A 58 -2.51 -5.98 -11.15
N HIS A 59 -2.19 -5.38 -10.00
CA HIS A 59 -2.70 -5.84 -8.69
C HIS A 59 -4.19 -5.53 -8.51
N ILE A 60 -4.67 -4.41 -9.08
CA ILE A 60 -6.10 -4.08 -9.09
C ILE A 60 -6.86 -5.15 -9.90
N LEU A 61 -6.36 -5.52 -11.08
CA LEU A 61 -6.98 -6.57 -11.89
C LEU A 61 -6.94 -7.94 -11.20
N GLN A 62 -5.83 -8.27 -10.54
CA GLN A 62 -5.73 -9.49 -9.73
C GLN A 62 -6.80 -9.50 -8.63
N TYR A 63 -6.92 -8.41 -7.86
CA TYR A 63 -7.95 -8.26 -6.85
C TYR A 63 -9.36 -8.43 -7.42
N LEU A 64 -9.69 -7.79 -8.53
CA LEU A 64 -11.02 -7.91 -9.11
C LEU A 64 -11.34 -9.33 -9.61
N HIS A 65 -10.31 -10.12 -9.91
CA HIS A 65 -10.46 -11.51 -10.33
C HIS A 65 -10.55 -12.49 -9.14
N SER A 66 -9.67 -12.37 -8.13
CA SER A 66 -9.57 -13.34 -7.03
C SER A 66 -10.11 -12.85 -5.68
N GLY A 67 -10.50 -11.59 -5.56
CA GLY A 67 -10.80 -10.94 -4.27
C GLY A 67 -9.54 -10.57 -3.46
N ASP A 68 -8.34 -10.88 -3.98
CA ASP A 68 -7.06 -10.58 -3.34
C ASP A 68 -5.95 -10.32 -4.36
N TYR A 69 -4.84 -9.72 -3.93
CA TYR A 69 -3.66 -9.42 -4.75
C TYR A 69 -2.34 -9.80 -4.06
N SER A 70 -1.30 -10.06 -4.86
CA SER A 70 0.05 -10.37 -4.37
C SER A 70 1.08 -9.45 -5.00
N VAL A 71 1.99 -8.95 -4.19
CA VAL A 71 3.14 -8.18 -4.67
C VAL A 71 4.28 -9.16 -4.91
N LEU A 72 4.88 -9.09 -6.10
CA LEU A 72 6.07 -9.86 -6.46
C LEU A 72 7.17 -8.87 -6.77
N ILE A 73 8.25 -8.89 -5.99
CA ILE A 73 9.42 -8.07 -6.26
C ILE A 73 10.54 -8.95 -6.81
N PRO A 74 11.04 -8.67 -8.03
CA PRO A 74 12.21 -9.34 -8.57
C PRO A 74 13.40 -9.17 -7.61
N ALA A 75 14.17 -10.23 -7.40
CA ALA A 75 15.29 -10.28 -6.45
C ALA A 75 16.47 -9.31 -6.75
N ALA A 76 16.35 -8.43 -7.75
CA ALA A 76 17.47 -7.72 -8.37
C ALA A 76 17.54 -6.20 -8.11
N ASP A 77 16.59 -5.61 -7.37
CA ASP A 77 16.62 -4.16 -7.11
C ASP A 77 17.15 -3.87 -5.70
N SER A 78 18.43 -4.16 -5.45
CA SER A 78 19.16 -3.47 -4.38
C SER A 78 19.38 -2.02 -4.82
N SER A 79 18.33 -1.21 -4.74
CA SER A 79 18.35 0.22 -5.01
C SER A 79 19.33 0.90 -4.08
N SER A 80 20.30 1.64 -4.63
CA SER A 80 21.20 2.51 -3.90
C SER A 80 20.42 3.72 -3.38
N HIS A 81 19.83 3.62 -2.20
CA HIS A 81 19.30 4.77 -1.48
C HIS A 81 20.44 5.46 -0.73
N ALA A 82 20.44 6.79 -0.70
CA ALA A 82 21.38 7.56 0.09
C ALA A 82 21.10 7.24 1.57
N ALA A 83 21.99 6.50 2.21
CA ALA A 83 21.84 6.12 3.61
C ALA A 83 21.69 7.36 4.49
N CYS A 84 20.80 7.33 5.49
CA CYS A 84 20.90 8.27 6.60
C CYS A 84 22.29 8.11 7.23
N GLU A 85 22.91 9.22 7.64
CA GLU A 85 24.24 9.19 8.23
C GLU A 85 24.26 8.29 9.48
N ASP A 86 25.33 7.49 9.58
CA ASP A 86 25.70 6.51 10.61
C ASP A 86 25.12 5.07 10.52
N GLU A 87 25.99 4.09 10.80
CA GLU A 87 25.68 2.67 11.00
C GLU A 87 24.80 2.52 12.26
N ILE A 88 23.50 2.31 12.07
CA ILE A 88 22.55 2.06 13.16
C ILE A 88 22.52 0.55 13.44
N GLU A 89 22.97 0.14 14.62
CA GLU A 89 22.59 -1.16 15.19
C GLU A 89 21.06 -1.24 15.24
N ILE A 90 20.48 -2.31 14.68
CA ILE A 90 19.04 -2.56 14.52
C ILE A 90 18.21 -1.88 15.62
N ALA A 91 17.33 -0.96 15.22
CA ALA A 91 16.59 -0.01 16.06
C ALA A 91 15.54 -0.63 17.01
N THR A 92 15.67 -1.90 17.37
CA THR A 92 14.71 -2.62 18.24
C THR A 92 14.89 -2.31 19.72
N GLN A 93 16.03 -1.78 20.17
CA GLN A 93 16.29 -1.55 21.60
C GLN A 93 15.71 -0.23 22.14
N ASP A 94 15.17 0.63 21.28
CA ASP A 94 14.99 2.04 21.60
C ASP A 94 13.63 2.63 21.14
N LEU A 95 12.62 1.76 21.00
CA LEU A 95 11.27 2.13 20.58
C LEU A 95 10.59 3.02 21.63
N LEU A 96 9.87 4.04 21.17
CA LEU A 96 9.06 4.87 22.06
C LEU A 96 7.74 4.14 22.35
N PRO A 97 7.45 3.76 23.61
CA PRO A 97 6.17 3.18 23.96
C PRO A 97 5.09 4.27 23.85
N LEU A 98 4.19 4.13 22.89
CA LEU A 98 3.08 5.05 22.67
C LEU A 98 1.79 4.39 23.15
N LYS A 99 0.98 5.13 23.89
CA LYS A 99 -0.34 4.69 24.33
C LYS A 99 -1.29 4.61 23.13
N GLU A 100 -2.10 3.56 23.04
CA GLU A 100 -3.09 3.37 21.95
C GLU A 100 -2.49 3.34 20.52
N ASN A 101 -1.29 2.75 20.39
CA ASN A 101 -0.61 2.58 19.10
C ASN A 101 -1.02 1.27 18.40
N TYR A 102 -1.13 1.30 17.06
CA TYR A 102 -1.33 0.13 16.18
C TYR A 102 -0.29 -0.97 16.41
N PHE A 103 0.90 -0.61 16.89
CA PHE A 103 2.04 -1.51 17.09
C PHE A 103 2.32 -1.79 18.58
N ALA A 104 1.40 -1.43 19.49
CA ALA A 104 1.60 -1.62 20.94
C ALA A 104 1.51 -3.09 21.38
N SER A 105 0.76 -3.93 20.67
CA SER A 105 0.64 -5.37 20.91
C SER A 105 0.64 -6.16 19.59
N HIS A 106 1.53 -7.14 19.46
CA HIS A 106 1.53 -8.09 18.34
C HIS A 106 0.25 -8.96 18.28
N GLU A 107 -0.64 -8.85 19.27
CA GLU A 107 -1.85 -9.67 19.43
C GLU A 107 -3.07 -9.13 18.66
N ASP A 108 -3.02 -7.88 18.16
CA ASP A 108 -4.16 -7.28 17.45
C ASP A 108 -4.26 -7.73 15.97
N ILE A 109 -3.26 -8.43 15.47
CA ILE A 109 -3.17 -8.76 14.04
C ILE A 109 -4.08 -9.93 13.65
N GLN A 110 -4.44 -10.80 14.60
CA GLN A 110 -5.25 -12.01 14.31
C GLN A 110 -6.76 -11.82 14.52
N VAL A 111 -7.20 -10.73 15.15
CA VAL A 111 -8.60 -10.58 15.59
C VAL A 111 -9.49 -9.91 14.54
N HIS A 112 -8.91 -9.29 13.50
CA HIS A 112 -9.66 -8.53 12.49
C HIS A 112 -9.43 -8.93 11.03
N SER A 113 -8.61 -9.95 10.75
CA SER A 113 -8.53 -10.51 9.40
C SER A 113 -9.71 -11.43 9.15
N ASP A 114 -10.60 -11.02 8.25
CA ASP A 114 -11.53 -11.93 7.60
C ASP A 114 -10.72 -13.11 7.02
N ASN A 115 -11.10 -14.36 7.30
CA ASN A 115 -10.32 -15.57 6.96
C ASN A 115 -10.07 -15.77 5.44
N SER A 116 -10.59 -14.86 4.61
CA SER A 116 -10.42 -14.78 3.16
C SER A 116 -9.18 -13.99 2.71
N ILE A 117 -8.51 -13.27 3.60
CA ILE A 117 -7.34 -12.43 3.26
C ILE A 117 -6.05 -13.23 3.40
N PHE A 118 -5.32 -13.45 2.30
CA PHE A 118 -3.98 -14.02 2.38
C PHE A 118 -2.99 -12.95 2.83
N LEU A 119 -2.62 -12.97 4.10
CA LEU A 119 -1.56 -12.09 4.61
C LEU A 119 -0.21 -12.42 3.95
N PRO A 120 0.65 -11.42 3.72
CA PRO A 120 1.98 -11.64 3.16
C PRO A 120 2.77 -12.63 4.02
N HIS A 121 3.30 -13.70 3.42
CA HIS A 121 4.11 -14.66 4.15
C HIS A 121 5.54 -14.14 4.30
N CYS A 122 5.81 -13.42 5.39
CA CYS A 122 7.11 -12.79 5.68
C CYS A 122 8.11 -13.75 6.36
N GLY A 123 8.19 -15.01 5.91
CA GLY A 123 9.10 -16.01 6.48
C GLY A 123 10.56 -15.88 5.99
N ASP A 124 11.47 -16.59 6.65
CA ASP A 124 12.89 -16.65 6.29
C ASP A 124 13.08 -17.07 4.82
N GLY A 125 13.67 -16.18 4.03
CA GLY A 125 13.89 -16.35 2.59
C GLY A 125 12.93 -15.57 1.69
N ASN A 126 11.85 -14.98 2.22
CA ASN A 126 10.95 -14.15 1.43
C ASN A 126 11.33 -12.66 1.51
N HIS A 127 12.04 -12.16 0.49
CA HIS A 127 12.48 -10.76 0.42
C HIS A 127 11.34 -9.74 0.25
N LEU A 128 10.10 -10.21 0.02
CA LEU A 128 8.94 -9.37 -0.29
C LEU A 128 8.63 -8.35 0.81
N CYS A 129 8.63 -8.77 2.08
CA CYS A 129 8.34 -7.87 3.19
C CYS A 129 9.52 -6.97 3.57
N LYS A 130 10.70 -7.19 2.99
CA LYS A 130 11.91 -6.41 3.26
C LYS A 130 12.12 -5.26 2.28
N HIS A 131 11.34 -5.21 1.20
CA HIS A 131 11.53 -4.23 0.15
C HIS A 131 10.51 -3.09 0.25
N PRO A 132 10.95 -1.82 0.35
CA PRO A 132 10.05 -0.70 0.56
C PRO A 132 8.95 -0.52 -0.51
N LYS A 133 9.23 -0.90 -1.76
CA LYS A 133 8.24 -0.88 -2.86
C LYS A 133 6.97 -1.67 -2.52
N THR A 134 7.05 -2.74 -1.72
CA THR A 134 5.85 -3.48 -1.28
C THR A 134 4.89 -2.59 -0.48
N LEU A 135 5.44 -1.78 0.43
CA LEU A 135 4.66 -0.86 1.24
C LEU A 135 3.96 0.20 0.38
N LEU A 136 4.70 0.78 -0.58
CA LEU A 136 4.16 1.78 -1.51
C LEU A 136 3.03 1.21 -2.36
N VAL A 137 3.15 -0.03 -2.84
CA VAL A 137 2.07 -0.70 -3.58
C VAL A 137 0.81 -0.83 -2.73
N HIS A 138 0.94 -1.29 -1.47
CA HIS A 138 -0.20 -1.40 -0.56
C HIS A 138 -0.85 -0.05 -0.27
N ALA A 139 -0.05 0.99 -0.04
CA ALA A 139 -0.56 2.34 0.21
C ALA A 139 -1.31 2.93 -0.99
N ARG A 140 -0.75 2.79 -2.20
CA ARG A 140 -1.40 3.32 -3.41
C ARG A 140 -2.65 2.52 -3.79
N LEU A 141 -2.70 1.22 -3.51
CA LEU A 141 -3.93 0.43 -3.63
C LEU A 141 -5.00 0.86 -2.62
N TYR A 142 -4.61 1.18 -1.38
CA TYR A 142 -5.52 1.74 -0.39
C TYR A 142 -6.12 3.09 -0.84
N ASP A 143 -5.28 4.01 -1.33
CA ASP A 143 -5.73 5.31 -1.85
C ASP A 143 -6.69 5.11 -3.03
N PHE A 144 -6.29 4.32 -4.02
CA PHE A 144 -7.13 3.99 -5.17
C PHE A 144 -8.48 3.41 -4.73
N ALA A 145 -8.48 2.42 -3.85
CA ALA A 145 -9.68 1.79 -3.34
C ALA A 145 -10.59 2.78 -2.59
N THR A 146 -10.00 3.71 -1.83
CA THR A 146 -10.73 4.74 -1.09
C THR A 146 -11.43 5.70 -2.06
N ARG A 147 -10.74 6.18 -3.09
CA ARG A 147 -11.29 7.12 -4.08
C ARG A 147 -12.38 6.48 -4.96
N HIS A 148 -12.28 5.18 -5.20
CA HIS A 148 -13.23 4.42 -6.02
C HIS A 148 -14.36 3.75 -5.24
N GLY A 149 -14.32 3.77 -3.90
CA GLY A 149 -15.34 3.12 -3.06
C GLY A 149 -15.23 1.59 -3.04
N LEU A 150 -14.03 1.04 -3.23
CA LEU A 150 -13.76 -0.40 -3.17
C LEU A 150 -13.43 -0.79 -1.73
N ASP A 151 -14.43 -0.81 -0.85
CA ASP A 151 -14.23 -0.98 0.60
C ASP A 151 -13.46 -2.24 0.98
N HIS A 152 -13.70 -3.36 0.29
CA HIS A 152 -12.98 -4.61 0.58
C HIS A 152 -11.50 -4.52 0.17
N LEU A 153 -11.18 -3.96 -1.00
CA LEU A 153 -9.78 -3.72 -1.40
C LEU A 153 -9.09 -2.75 -0.41
N ARG A 154 -9.79 -1.69 0.00
CA ARG A 154 -9.28 -0.75 1.01
C ARG A 154 -8.85 -1.47 2.28
N ASN A 155 -9.70 -2.37 2.79
CA ASN A 155 -9.41 -3.14 4.00
C ASN A 155 -8.28 -4.16 3.80
N VAL A 156 -8.29 -4.89 2.68
CA VAL A 156 -7.21 -5.83 2.33
C VAL A 156 -5.87 -5.10 2.25
N SER A 157 -5.83 -3.97 1.55
CA SER A 157 -4.60 -3.18 1.40
C SER A 157 -4.10 -2.59 2.70
N LEU A 158 -4.99 -2.13 3.59
CA LEU A 158 -4.60 -1.66 4.92
C LEU A 158 -3.99 -2.78 5.76
N ASN A 159 -4.64 -3.95 5.82
CA ASN A 159 -4.16 -5.08 6.60
C ASN A 159 -2.81 -5.59 6.08
N LYS A 160 -2.64 -5.67 4.76
CA LYS A 160 -1.37 -6.05 4.14
C LYS A 160 -0.27 -5.05 4.41
N LEU A 161 -0.57 -3.75 4.38
CA LEU A 161 0.38 -2.71 4.74
C LEU A 161 0.81 -2.82 6.20
N TYR A 162 -0.16 -2.91 7.12
CA TYR A 162 0.11 -3.03 8.55
C TYR A 162 1.00 -4.25 8.88
N TRP A 163 0.65 -5.43 8.34
CA TRP A 163 1.46 -6.64 8.51
C TRP A 163 2.86 -6.51 7.90
N THR A 164 2.96 -5.86 6.74
CA THR A 164 4.28 -5.65 6.13
C THR A 164 5.12 -4.69 6.97
N LEU A 165 4.52 -3.63 7.54
CA LEU A 165 5.19 -2.69 8.42
C LEU A 165 5.65 -3.34 9.74
N SER A 166 4.84 -4.21 10.35
CA SER A 166 5.21 -4.88 11.60
C SER A 166 6.45 -5.77 11.46
N GLU A 167 6.64 -6.34 10.28
CA GLU A 167 7.80 -7.19 9.94
C GLU A 167 8.91 -6.42 9.20
N PHE A 168 8.72 -5.12 8.95
CA PHE A 168 9.63 -4.35 8.11
C PHE A 168 10.93 -4.03 8.87
N PRO A 169 12.10 -4.51 8.40
CA PRO A 169 13.36 -4.23 9.06
C PRO A 169 13.81 -2.80 8.75
N LEU A 170 13.43 -1.85 9.60
CA LEU A 170 13.80 -0.44 9.46
C LEU A 170 15.28 -0.22 9.81
N ASP A 171 16.01 0.32 8.85
CA ASP A 171 17.39 0.81 8.97
C ASP A 171 17.50 2.21 8.33
N SER A 172 18.68 2.82 8.40
CA SER A 172 18.96 4.15 7.86
C SER A 172 18.72 4.25 6.34
N GLU A 173 18.98 3.18 5.58
CA GLU A 173 18.76 3.17 4.12
C GLU A 173 17.27 3.16 3.77
N LYS A 174 16.46 2.45 4.56
CA LYS A 174 15.02 2.31 4.30
C LYS A 174 14.17 3.41 4.89
N ALA A 175 14.70 4.23 5.80
CA ALA A 175 13.98 5.36 6.39
C ALA A 175 13.45 6.31 5.32
N ASP A 176 14.25 6.63 4.30
CA ASP A 176 13.84 7.47 3.16
C ASP A 176 12.59 6.94 2.44
N ALA A 177 12.53 5.62 2.24
CA ALA A 177 11.38 5.01 1.58
C ALA A 177 10.12 5.03 2.46
N ILE A 178 10.27 5.04 3.79
CA ILE A 178 9.14 5.28 4.70
C ILE A 178 8.70 6.74 4.67
N VAL A 179 9.61 7.69 4.47
CA VAL A 179 9.22 9.11 4.25
C VAL A 179 8.41 9.25 2.97
N GLU A 180 8.80 8.58 1.88
CA GLU A 180 8.01 8.53 0.64
C GLU A 180 6.62 7.93 0.88
N LEU A 181 6.54 6.84 1.63
CA LEU A 181 5.29 6.21 2.02
C LEU A 181 4.40 7.15 2.86
N LEU A 182 4.98 7.89 3.79
CA LEU A 182 4.27 8.88 4.60
C LEU A 182 3.72 10.02 3.73
N ARG A 183 4.47 10.48 2.72
CA ARG A 183 3.99 11.48 1.74
C ARG A 183 2.77 10.97 0.98
N VAL A 184 2.79 9.71 0.53
CA VAL A 184 1.64 9.08 -0.15
C VAL A 184 0.43 8.95 0.79
N ALA A 185 0.66 8.57 2.05
CA ALA A 185 -0.41 8.37 3.03
C ALA A 185 -0.96 9.68 3.61
N ASN A 186 -0.29 10.81 3.40
CA ASN A 186 -0.57 12.06 4.09
C ASN A 186 -2.01 12.55 3.88
N GLY A 187 -2.75 12.74 4.97
CA GLY A 187 -4.15 13.18 4.94
C GLY A 187 -5.15 12.12 4.45
N ILE A 188 -4.72 10.88 4.21
CA ILE A 188 -5.57 9.81 3.69
C ILE A 188 -6.00 8.88 4.84
N GLY A 189 -7.21 9.10 5.36
CA GLY A 189 -7.95 8.14 6.20
C GLY A 189 -7.11 7.42 7.27
N THR A 190 -7.32 6.11 7.39
CA THR A 190 -6.67 5.26 8.42
C THR A 190 -5.20 4.98 8.12
N ILE A 191 -4.79 5.00 6.84
CA ILE A 191 -3.39 4.78 6.48
C ILE A 191 -2.49 5.91 7.01
N TYR A 192 -2.99 7.16 7.03
CA TYR A 192 -2.27 8.28 7.65
C TYR A 192 -1.98 8.01 9.13
N THR A 193 -2.99 7.64 9.91
CA THR A 193 -2.83 7.31 11.34
C THR A 193 -1.85 6.15 11.54
N LEU A 194 -1.96 5.10 10.74
CA LEU A 194 -1.03 3.96 10.76
C LEU A 194 0.42 4.41 10.53
N MET A 195 0.66 5.28 9.56
CA MET A 195 2.00 5.78 9.26
C MET A 195 2.53 6.71 10.36
N ILE A 196 1.70 7.57 10.93
CA ILE A 196 2.08 8.41 12.08
C ILE A 196 2.49 7.54 13.26
N HIS A 197 1.73 6.49 13.55
CA HIS A 197 2.02 5.53 14.62
C HIS A 197 3.34 4.78 14.37
N TYR A 198 3.60 4.35 13.14
CA TYR A 198 4.86 3.69 12.77
C TYR A 198 6.08 4.62 12.90
N VAL A 199 5.99 5.83 12.36
CA VAL A 199 7.07 6.82 12.43
C VAL A 199 7.37 7.23 13.87
N SER A 200 6.32 7.40 14.68
CA SER A 200 6.47 7.77 16.08
C SER A 200 7.13 6.66 16.90
N LEU A 201 6.80 5.39 16.62
CA LEU A 201 7.45 4.23 17.24
C LEU A 201 8.97 4.22 16.98
N HIS A 202 9.38 4.61 15.77
CA HIS A 202 10.77 4.62 15.31
C HIS A 202 11.38 6.03 15.23
N LEU A 203 10.84 6.99 15.99
CA LEU A 203 11.17 8.41 15.82
C LEU A 203 12.67 8.70 15.93
N LYS A 204 13.39 8.00 16.82
CA LYS A 204 14.85 8.14 16.97
C LYS A 204 15.63 7.88 15.69
N THR A 205 15.15 6.95 14.85
CA THR A 205 15.72 6.67 13.53
C THR A 205 15.39 7.81 12.57
N PHE A 206 14.12 8.24 12.55
CA PHE A 206 13.64 9.27 11.61
C PHE A 206 14.22 10.66 11.86
N ILE A 207 14.45 11.08 13.11
CA ILE A 207 15.03 12.41 13.40
C ILE A 207 16.48 12.56 12.90
N ARG A 208 17.15 11.45 12.58
CA ARG A 208 18.49 11.42 11.95
C ARG A 208 18.44 11.39 10.43
N CYS A 209 17.25 11.23 9.85
CA CYS A 209 17.01 11.19 8.42
C CYS A 209 16.74 12.60 7.90
N SER A 210 17.64 13.13 7.06
CA SER A 210 17.53 14.49 6.51
C SER A 210 16.29 14.66 5.63
N SER A 211 15.87 13.62 4.90
CA SER A 211 14.66 13.64 4.09
C SER A 211 13.39 13.75 4.95
N PHE A 212 13.40 13.13 6.13
CA PHE A 212 12.32 13.25 7.11
C PHE A 212 12.25 14.65 7.71
N ILE A 213 13.39 15.23 8.11
CA ILE A 213 13.42 16.62 8.61
C ILE A 213 12.90 17.59 7.56
N SER A 214 13.37 17.45 6.31
CA SER A 214 12.89 18.28 5.19
C SER A 214 11.38 18.12 4.97
N PHE A 215 10.86 16.90 5.09
CA PHE A 215 9.42 16.65 5.02
C PHE A 215 8.63 17.34 6.14
N LEU A 216 9.13 17.33 7.37
CA LEU A 216 8.49 18.00 8.52
C LEU A 216 8.49 19.53 8.39
N GLU A 217 9.52 20.10 7.75
CA GLU A 217 9.60 21.53 7.42
C GLU A 217 8.62 21.92 6.31
N GLU A 218 8.41 21.03 5.32
CA GLU A 218 7.43 21.23 4.25
C GLU A 218 5.99 21.07 4.74
N ASP A 219 5.74 20.13 5.65
CA ASP A 219 4.42 19.80 6.17
C ASP A 219 4.33 19.97 7.70
N HIS A 220 3.93 21.18 8.09
CA HIS A 220 3.75 21.52 9.50
C HIS A 220 2.62 20.75 10.19
N HIS A 221 1.64 20.20 9.45
CA HIS A 221 0.55 19.44 10.07
C HIS A 221 1.06 18.12 10.63
N VAL A 222 1.96 17.45 9.90
CA VAL A 222 2.58 16.21 10.38
C VAL A 222 3.44 16.49 11.62
N SER A 223 4.25 17.55 11.58
CA SER A 223 5.07 18.00 12.72
C SER A 223 4.23 18.23 13.98
N PHE A 224 3.10 18.93 13.84
CA PHE A 224 2.19 19.20 14.95
C PHE A 224 1.52 17.92 15.49
N HIS A 225 1.12 17.01 14.60
CA HIS A 225 0.48 15.75 14.98
C HIS A 225 1.44 14.83 15.74
N LEU A 226 2.68 14.68 15.24
CA LEU A 226 3.73 13.92 15.92
C LEU A 226 4.02 14.49 17.31
N PHE A 227 4.16 15.82 17.42
CA PHE A 227 4.38 16.49 18.70
C PHE A 227 3.24 16.22 19.69
N THR A 228 1.98 16.33 19.24
CA THR A 228 0.80 16.09 20.08
C THR A 228 0.79 14.65 20.61
N LEU A 229 1.03 13.66 19.74
CA LEU A 229 1.06 12.24 20.11
C LEU A 229 2.16 11.94 21.15
N LEU A 230 3.33 12.57 21.01
CA LEU A 230 4.44 12.42 21.96
C LEU A 230 4.09 13.04 23.31
N CYS A 231 3.46 14.22 23.33
CA CYS A 231 3.02 14.86 24.58
C CYS A 231 1.97 14.04 25.33
N GLU A 232 1.08 13.34 24.63
CA GLU A 232 0.05 12.48 25.24
C GLU A 232 0.62 11.16 25.79
N SER A 233 1.83 10.79 25.37
CA SER A 233 2.51 9.55 25.76
C SER A 233 3.53 9.73 26.90
N LEU A 234 3.79 10.98 27.32
CA LEU A 234 4.67 11.36 28.44
C LEU A 234 3.88 11.57 29.74
#